data_AF-A0A0A9GVP9-F1
#
_entry.id   AF-A0A0A9GVP9-F1
#
_cell.length_a   1.000
_cell.length_b   1.000
_cell.length_c   1.000
_cell.angle_alpha   90.00
_cell.angle_beta   90.00
_cell.angle_gamma   90.00
#
_symmetry.space_group_name_H-M   'P 1'
#
loop_
_entity.id
_entity.type
_entity.pdbx_description
1 polymer ?
#
loop_
_entity_poly.entity_id
_entity_poly.type
_entity_poly.pdbx_seq_one_letter_code
_entity_poly.pdbx_strand_id
1 'polypeptide(L)'
;MDSTDQVYRNPLLEDDSLQENLKEYTGDGSVCIFGHPASKKHTGNWKACTLTLVCFFCSYLAFSSITKNLVSYLTKSLHETNVTAARNVSTWHGTSYLAPLVGAFIADSYLGKYWTTLIFCTIFIIGMVMLILSAALPLVSTGLHVWLAWTDTVSSQRIIVFIGLYMVAVGYGAHNPCITSFGADQFDHTDEEERNRRSSFFNWRYFILNAASLISGTIIVWVQDHEGWLWGFTIAALFVAVGAGTFLLGSTVYRFQKPGGSPIARVCQVIVAASRNFNKDLPCDYSLLYELPGQGSSIEGSRKLAHTNGLE
;
A
#
# COMPACT_ATOMS: atom_id res chain seq x y z
N MET A 1 0.11 -65.39 24.67
CA MET A 1 -0.56 -64.39 25.53
C MET A 1 0.51 -63.42 25.99
N ASP A 2 0.60 -62.17 25.58
CA ASP A 2 -0.09 -61.36 24.59
C ASP A 2 0.71 -60.04 24.52
N SER A 3 0.50 -59.22 23.49
CA SER A 3 0.85 -57.79 23.41
C SER A 3 2.30 -57.36 23.12
N THR A 4 2.86 -57.84 22.00
CA THR A 4 3.71 -56.97 21.14
C THR A 4 2.82 -56.36 20.07
N ASP A 5 2.08 -55.31 20.39
CA ASP A 5 1.30 -54.53 19.42
C ASP A 5 1.01 -53.14 20.00
N GLN A 6 1.88 -52.16 19.75
CA GLN A 6 1.49 -50.74 19.68
C GLN A 6 2.62 -49.76 19.30
N VAL A 7 3.41 -50.00 18.23
CA VAL A 7 4.09 -48.87 17.55
C VAL A 7 4.27 -49.16 16.05
N TYR A 8 3.16 -49.37 15.34
CA TYR A 8 3.11 -49.06 13.90
C TYR A 8 2.28 -47.78 13.77
N ARG A 9 2.93 -46.63 13.89
CA ARG A 9 2.35 -45.35 13.47
C ARG A 9 2.21 -45.43 11.94
N ASN A 10 0.98 -45.62 11.45
CA ASN A 10 0.68 -45.75 10.03
C ASN A 10 1.10 -44.48 9.27
N PRO A 11 2.17 -44.51 8.45
CA PRO A 11 2.62 -43.34 7.69
C PRO A 11 1.54 -42.84 6.72
N LEU A 12 0.70 -43.76 6.23
CA LEU A 12 -0.39 -43.48 5.30
C LEU A 12 -1.50 -42.59 5.89
N LEU A 13 -1.78 -42.71 7.19
CA LEU A 13 -2.78 -41.83 7.85
C LEU A 13 -2.21 -40.44 8.11
N GLU A 14 -0.91 -40.35 8.39
CA GLU A 14 -0.19 -39.09 8.54
C GLU A 14 -0.11 -38.37 7.17
N ASP A 15 0.14 -39.09 6.08
CA ASP A 15 0.19 -38.58 4.70
C ASP A 15 -1.19 -38.15 4.17
N ASP A 16 -2.25 -38.94 4.42
CA ASP A 16 -3.63 -38.54 4.08
C ASP A 16 -4.09 -37.31 4.88
N SER A 17 -3.78 -37.25 6.18
CA SER A 17 -4.12 -36.07 7.00
C SER A 17 -3.32 -34.83 6.60
N LEU A 18 -2.06 -34.97 6.18
CA LEU A 18 -1.24 -33.89 5.65
C LEU A 18 -1.76 -33.44 4.28
N GLN A 19 -2.14 -34.36 3.40
CA GLN A 19 -2.75 -34.05 2.10
C GLN A 19 -4.12 -33.38 2.24
N GLU A 20 -4.92 -33.76 3.24
CA GLU A 20 -6.21 -33.14 3.54
C GLU A 20 -6.03 -31.72 4.12
N ASN A 21 -5.06 -31.54 5.02
CA ASN A 21 -4.68 -30.21 5.53
C ASN A 21 -4.10 -29.29 4.43
N LEU A 22 -3.30 -29.81 3.49
CA LEU A 22 -2.78 -29.08 2.31
C LEU A 22 -3.88 -28.66 1.33
N LYS A 23 -5.01 -29.38 1.31
CA LYS A 23 -6.19 -29.04 0.51
C LYS A 23 -7.07 -27.99 1.20
N GLU A 24 -7.11 -27.98 2.53
CA GLU A 24 -7.99 -27.08 3.29
C GLU A 24 -7.36 -25.71 3.59
N TYR A 25 -6.05 -25.67 3.83
CA TYR A 25 -5.29 -24.47 4.19
C TYR A 25 -4.31 -24.04 3.11
N THR A 26 -3.95 -22.75 3.11
CA THR A 26 -2.99 -22.17 2.16
C THR A 26 -1.56 -22.65 2.44
N GLY A 27 -0.81 -22.98 1.38
CA GLY A 27 0.57 -23.47 1.48
C GLY A 27 1.61 -22.36 1.68
N ASP A 28 1.19 -21.10 1.59
CA ASP A 28 2.06 -19.92 1.60
C ASP A 28 2.35 -19.33 2.99
N GLY A 29 1.82 -19.95 4.05
CA GLY A 29 1.97 -19.47 5.43
C GLY A 29 1.11 -18.25 5.78
N SER A 30 0.13 -17.90 4.92
CA SER A 30 -0.81 -16.82 5.23
C SER A 30 -1.76 -17.19 6.38
N VAL A 31 -2.13 -16.17 7.15
CA VAL A 31 -3.02 -16.29 8.32
C VAL A 31 -4.29 -15.48 8.11
N CYS A 32 -5.36 -15.85 8.79
CA CYS A 32 -6.55 -15.01 8.92
C CYS A 32 -6.33 -13.90 9.97
N ILE A 33 -7.27 -12.97 10.09
CA ILE A 33 -7.19 -11.87 11.06
C ILE A 33 -7.05 -12.32 12.52
N PHE A 34 -7.51 -13.53 12.84
CA PHE A 34 -7.40 -14.12 14.18
C PHE A 34 -6.07 -14.87 14.42
N GLY A 35 -5.17 -14.88 13.44
CA GLY A 35 -3.85 -15.54 13.54
C GLY A 35 -3.84 -17.04 13.22
N HIS A 36 -4.99 -17.65 12.92
CA HIS A 36 -5.06 -19.04 12.46
C HIS A 36 -4.64 -19.16 10.99
N PRO A 37 -4.17 -20.34 10.53
CA PRO A 37 -3.87 -20.58 9.11
C PRO A 37 -5.07 -20.23 8.21
N ALA A 38 -4.80 -19.58 7.08
CA ALA A 38 -5.86 -19.16 6.17
C ALA A 38 -6.48 -20.36 5.43
N SER A 39 -7.81 -20.47 5.47
CA SER A 39 -8.54 -21.49 4.72
C SER A 39 -8.67 -21.10 3.24
N LYS A 40 -8.34 -22.02 2.33
CA LYS A 40 -8.45 -21.81 0.87
C LYS A 40 -9.88 -21.50 0.43
N LYS A 41 -10.89 -22.10 1.08
CA LYS A 41 -12.32 -21.95 0.71
C LYS A 41 -12.95 -20.65 1.21
N HIS A 42 -12.57 -20.19 2.40
CA HIS A 42 -13.28 -19.10 3.09
C HIS A 42 -12.59 -17.73 2.99
N THR A 43 -11.28 -17.70 2.72
CA THR A 43 -10.48 -16.46 2.73
C THR A 43 -9.77 -16.24 1.40
N GLY A 44 -9.46 -14.99 1.09
CA GLY A 44 -8.70 -14.58 -0.09
C GLY A 44 -9.49 -14.64 -1.39
N ASN A 45 -8.77 -14.97 -2.46
CA ASN A 45 -9.29 -15.11 -3.82
C ASN A 45 -9.96 -13.82 -4.34
N TRP A 46 -10.81 -13.93 -5.37
CA TRP A 46 -11.46 -12.79 -6.01
C TRP A 46 -12.33 -11.93 -5.09
N LYS A 47 -12.93 -12.51 -4.03
CA LYS A 47 -13.77 -11.75 -3.09
C LYS A 47 -12.95 -10.70 -2.32
N ALA A 48 -11.85 -11.14 -1.70
CA ALA A 48 -10.89 -10.25 -1.03
C ALA A 48 -10.23 -9.27 -2.01
N CYS A 49 -9.79 -9.80 -3.15
CA CYS A 49 -9.13 -9.02 -4.19
C CYS A 49 -10.02 -7.88 -4.73
N THR A 50 -11.33 -8.13 -4.94
CA THR A 50 -12.28 -7.11 -5.41
C THR A 50 -12.41 -5.96 -4.42
N LEU A 51 -12.48 -6.23 -3.11
CA LEU A 51 -12.53 -5.18 -2.08
C LEU A 51 -11.26 -4.32 -2.08
N THR A 52 -10.11 -4.96 -2.29
CA THR A 52 -8.82 -4.26 -2.42
C THR A 52 -8.77 -3.39 -3.68
N LEU A 53 -9.30 -3.90 -4.81
CA LEU A 53 -9.41 -3.16 -6.06
C LEU A 53 -10.35 -1.96 -5.96
N VAL A 54 -11.46 -2.07 -5.22
CA VAL A 54 -12.38 -0.94 -4.97
C VAL A 54 -11.68 0.14 -4.16
N CYS A 55 -10.99 -0.22 -3.08
CA CYS A 55 -10.22 0.74 -2.28
C CYS A 55 -9.13 1.44 -3.11
N PHE A 56 -8.42 0.68 -3.95
CA PHE A 56 -7.44 1.22 -4.89
C PHE A 56 -8.07 2.19 -5.90
N PHE A 57 -9.19 1.79 -6.53
CA PHE A 57 -9.93 2.63 -7.48
C PHE A 57 -10.30 3.97 -6.87
N CYS A 58 -10.95 3.95 -5.70
CA CYS A 58 -11.39 5.14 -5.00
C CYS A 58 -10.21 6.06 -4.62
N SER A 59 -9.15 5.49 -4.06
CA SER A 59 -7.96 6.24 -3.63
C SER A 59 -7.25 6.89 -4.81
N TYR A 60 -7.07 6.15 -5.90
CA TYR A 60 -6.40 6.67 -7.09
C TYR A 60 -7.26 7.72 -7.81
N LEU A 61 -8.58 7.52 -7.90
CA LEU A 61 -9.51 8.48 -8.49
C LEU A 61 -9.43 9.85 -7.78
N ALA A 62 -9.40 9.84 -6.44
CA ALA A 62 -9.24 11.05 -5.63
C ALA A 62 -7.87 11.70 -5.84
N PHE A 63 -6.78 10.92 -5.74
CA PHE A 63 -5.42 11.44 -5.95
C PHE A 63 -5.20 12.02 -7.35
N SER A 64 -5.71 11.33 -8.37
CA SER A 64 -5.70 11.78 -9.77
C SER A 64 -6.48 13.09 -9.93
N SER A 65 -7.57 13.29 -9.18
CA SER A 65 -8.42 14.49 -9.36
C SER A 65 -7.71 15.73 -8.86
N ILE A 66 -6.98 15.60 -7.75
CA ILE A 66 -6.13 16.65 -7.21
C ILE A 66 -5.01 16.90 -8.18
N THR A 67 -4.26 15.86 -8.56
CA THR A 67 -3.14 15.93 -9.50
C THR A 67 -3.48 16.74 -10.75
N LYS A 68 -4.61 16.41 -11.40
CA LYS A 68 -4.97 16.98 -12.71
C LYS A 68 -5.36 18.45 -12.66
N ASN A 69 -5.86 18.93 -11.53
CA ASN A 69 -6.36 20.30 -11.42
C ASN A 69 -5.64 21.15 -10.37
N LEU A 70 -4.56 20.64 -9.77
CA LEU A 70 -3.84 21.33 -8.69
C LEU A 70 -3.23 22.67 -9.14
N VAL A 71 -2.69 22.77 -10.36
CA VAL A 71 -2.17 24.04 -10.89
C VAL A 71 -3.27 25.11 -10.95
N SER A 72 -4.46 24.73 -11.42
CA SER A 72 -5.63 25.61 -11.48
C SER A 72 -6.09 26.00 -10.07
N TYR A 73 -6.07 25.07 -9.11
CA TYR A 73 -6.39 25.38 -7.72
C TYR A 73 -5.43 26.40 -7.09
N LEU A 74 -4.11 26.20 -7.27
CA LEU A 74 -3.09 27.11 -6.71
C LEU A 74 -3.11 28.49 -7.37
N THR A 75 -3.40 28.56 -8.67
CA THR A 75 -3.46 29.84 -9.39
C THR A 75 -4.76 30.59 -9.14
N LYS A 76 -5.92 29.91 -9.14
CA LYS A 76 -7.23 30.55 -8.94
C LYS A 76 -7.54 30.84 -7.46
N SER A 77 -7.20 29.92 -6.55
CA SER A 77 -7.56 30.07 -5.12
C SER A 77 -6.46 30.74 -4.31
N LEU A 78 -5.20 30.37 -4.53
CA LEU A 78 -4.05 30.90 -3.78
C LEU A 78 -3.37 32.07 -4.49
N HIS A 79 -3.84 32.44 -5.69
CA HIS A 79 -3.30 33.54 -6.48
C HIS A 79 -1.78 33.39 -6.76
N GLU A 80 -1.27 32.15 -6.81
CA GLU A 80 0.12 31.89 -7.18
C GLU A 80 0.34 32.13 -8.68
N THR A 81 1.54 32.56 -9.05
CA THR A 81 1.93 32.62 -10.46
C THR A 81 2.03 31.22 -11.05
N ASN A 82 1.74 31.06 -12.35
CA ASN A 82 1.82 29.76 -13.04
C ASN A 82 3.16 29.04 -12.82
N VAL A 83 4.27 29.79 -12.79
CA VAL A 83 5.63 29.25 -12.55
C VAL A 83 5.76 28.70 -11.13
N THR A 84 5.26 29.42 -10.12
CA THR A 84 5.32 28.99 -8.71
C THR A 84 4.41 27.79 -8.48
N ALA A 85 3.18 27.83 -9.01
CA ALA A 85 2.23 26.74 -8.92
C ALA A 85 2.80 25.45 -9.55
N ALA A 86 3.37 25.52 -10.75
CA ALA A 86 3.99 24.38 -11.40
C ALA A 86 5.14 23.79 -10.57
N ARG A 87 6.01 24.63 -10.00
CA ARG A 87 7.10 24.18 -9.11
C ARG A 87 6.58 23.45 -7.88
N ASN A 88 5.54 24.00 -7.24
CA ASN A 88 4.91 23.39 -6.07
C ASN A 88 4.28 22.04 -6.40
N VAL A 89 3.58 21.95 -7.54
CA VAL A 89 2.99 20.69 -8.05
C VAL A 89 4.06 19.64 -8.36
N SER A 90 5.16 20.02 -9.02
CA SER A 90 6.28 19.09 -9.27
C SER A 90 6.93 18.60 -7.98
N THR A 91 7.09 19.47 -6.98
CA THR A 91 7.63 19.11 -5.66
C THR A 91 6.70 18.15 -4.92
N TRP A 92 5.40 18.41 -4.98
CA TRP A 92 4.36 17.55 -4.42
C TRP A 92 4.33 16.17 -5.09
N HIS A 93 4.49 16.11 -6.41
CA HIS A 93 4.65 14.85 -7.14
C HIS A 93 5.90 14.09 -6.70
N GLY A 94 7.06 14.76 -6.64
CA GLY A 94 8.31 14.14 -6.16
C GLY A 94 8.15 13.54 -4.76
N THR A 95 7.50 14.27 -3.86
CA THR A 95 7.20 13.79 -2.50
C THR A 95 6.29 12.55 -2.52
N SER A 96 5.24 12.58 -3.34
CA SER A 96 4.31 11.46 -3.49
C SER A 96 4.98 10.19 -4.04
N TYR A 97 6.02 10.33 -4.86
CA TYR A 97 6.80 9.19 -5.39
C TYR A 97 7.89 8.68 -4.46
N LEU A 98 8.31 9.47 -3.46
CA LEU A 98 9.22 9.03 -2.40
C LEU A 98 8.49 8.35 -1.24
N ALA A 99 7.26 8.76 -0.94
CA ALA A 99 6.43 8.18 0.12
C ALA A 99 6.25 6.64 0.05
N PRO A 100 6.17 5.97 -1.12
CA PRO A 100 6.17 4.52 -1.23
C PRO A 100 7.29 3.83 -0.46
N LEU A 101 8.49 4.41 -0.41
CA LEU A 101 9.64 3.84 0.31
C LEU A 101 9.37 3.77 1.81
N VAL A 102 8.77 4.83 2.36
CA VAL A 102 8.39 4.90 3.78
C VAL A 102 7.27 3.92 4.08
N GLY A 103 6.24 3.87 3.23
CA GLY A 103 5.13 2.93 3.37
C GLY A 103 5.57 1.47 3.36
N ALA A 104 6.37 1.09 2.36
CA ALA A 104 6.90 -0.27 2.24
C ALA A 104 7.80 -0.63 3.42
N PHE A 105 8.69 0.27 3.86
CA PHE A 105 9.54 0.03 5.02
C PHE A 105 8.74 -0.26 6.30
N ILE A 106 7.69 0.53 6.56
CA ILE A 106 6.82 0.34 7.74
C ILE A 106 6.02 -0.97 7.64
N ALA A 107 5.48 -1.27 6.46
CA ALA A 107 4.72 -2.49 6.21
C ALA A 107 5.57 -3.75 6.38
N ASP A 108 6.78 -3.75 5.84
CA ASP A 108 7.64 -4.94 5.84
C ASP A 108 8.38 -5.14 7.18
N SER A 109 8.61 -4.07 7.96
CA SER A 109 9.41 -4.15 9.19
C SER A 109 8.58 -4.28 10.47
N TYR A 110 7.39 -3.66 10.55
CA TYR A 110 6.70 -3.50 11.83
C TYR A 110 5.22 -3.88 11.79
N LEU A 111 4.44 -3.21 10.95
CA LEU A 111 2.98 -3.21 11.08
C LEU A 111 2.27 -4.23 10.18
N GLY A 112 2.94 -4.73 9.15
CA GLY A 112 2.29 -5.49 8.09
C GLY A 112 1.54 -4.61 7.09
N LYS A 113 1.28 -5.15 5.90
CA LYS A 113 0.72 -4.43 4.76
C LYS A 113 -0.70 -3.89 5.03
N TYR A 114 -1.53 -4.66 5.74
CA TYR A 114 -2.91 -4.28 6.05
C TYR A 114 -2.99 -3.04 6.96
N TRP A 115 -2.35 -3.08 8.14
CA TRP A 115 -2.38 -1.98 9.09
C TRP A 115 -1.72 -0.72 8.53
N THR A 116 -0.63 -0.89 7.79
CA THR A 116 0.04 0.20 7.09
C THR A 116 -0.89 0.87 6.08
N THR A 117 -1.60 0.09 5.27
CA THR A 117 -2.60 0.60 4.31
C THR A 117 -3.69 1.41 5.02
N LEU A 118 -4.21 0.94 6.15
CA LEU A 118 -5.23 1.64 6.93
C LEU A 118 -4.73 2.96 7.51
N ILE A 119 -3.55 2.97 8.14
CA ILE A 119 -2.98 4.18 8.72
C ILE A 119 -2.78 5.23 7.63
N PHE A 120 -2.20 4.86 6.49
CA PHE A 120 -2.00 5.80 5.40
C PHE A 120 -3.30 6.21 4.70
N CYS A 121 -4.33 5.34 4.65
CA CYS A 121 -5.70 5.75 4.29
C CYS A 121 -6.23 6.86 5.22
N THR A 122 -6.06 6.71 6.54
CA THR A 122 -6.55 7.72 7.48
C THR A 122 -5.82 9.06 7.32
N ILE A 123 -4.49 9.03 7.11
CA ILE A 123 -3.69 10.22 6.81
C ILE A 123 -4.19 10.88 5.50
N PHE A 124 -4.50 10.07 4.49
CA PHE A 124 -5.06 10.58 3.24
C PHE A 124 -6.43 11.26 3.46
N ILE A 125 -7.34 10.64 4.22
CA ILE A 125 -8.64 11.24 4.56
C ILE A 125 -8.47 12.55 5.32
N ILE A 126 -7.55 12.62 6.30
CA ILE A 126 -7.26 13.86 7.03
C ILE A 126 -6.75 14.94 6.06
N GLY A 127 -5.85 14.58 5.14
CA GLY A 127 -5.37 15.48 4.10
C GLY A 127 -6.50 16.02 3.21
N MET A 128 -7.45 15.16 2.83
CA MET A 128 -8.65 15.57 2.10
C MET A 128 -9.54 16.54 2.89
N VAL A 129 -9.74 16.28 4.18
CA VAL A 129 -10.50 17.18 5.07
C VAL A 129 -9.83 18.56 5.17
N MET A 130 -8.49 18.61 5.24
CA MET A 130 -7.75 19.87 5.22
C MET A 130 -7.95 20.64 3.91
N LEU A 131 -7.98 19.95 2.76
CA LEU A 131 -8.27 20.59 1.46
C LEU A 131 -9.71 21.08 1.34
N ILE A 132 -10.68 20.37 1.92
CA ILE A 132 -12.07 20.83 2.01
C ILE A 132 -12.14 22.09 2.88
N LEU A 133 -11.48 22.08 4.04
CA LEU A 133 -11.41 23.23 4.94
C LEU A 133 -10.81 24.45 4.23
N SER A 134 -9.70 24.29 3.51
CA SER A 134 -9.08 25.39 2.77
C SER A 134 -9.96 25.93 1.64
N ALA A 135 -10.78 25.10 1.02
CA ALA A 135 -11.76 25.53 0.02
C ALA A 135 -12.98 26.23 0.65
N ALA A 136 -13.33 25.90 1.91
CA ALA A 136 -14.44 26.53 2.63
C ALA A 136 -14.10 27.90 3.23
N LEU A 137 -12.83 28.17 3.56
CA LEU A 137 -12.40 29.41 4.21
C LEU A 137 -12.82 30.70 3.46
N PRO A 138 -12.66 30.82 2.12
CA PRO A 138 -13.13 31.99 1.38
C PRO A 138 -14.65 32.21 1.43
N LEU A 139 -15.44 31.14 1.57
CA LEU A 139 -16.91 31.22 1.67
C LEU A 139 -17.34 31.69 3.07
N VAL A 140 -16.58 31.37 4.11
CA VAL A 140 -16.89 31.79 5.49
C VAL A 140 -16.49 33.25 5.71
N SER A 141 -15.39 33.70 5.10
CA SER A 141 -14.90 35.09 5.23
C SER A 141 -15.85 36.14 4.64
N THR A 142 -16.77 35.77 3.76
CA THR A 142 -17.74 36.69 3.13
C THR A 142 -19.08 36.75 3.86
N GLY A 143 -19.35 35.87 4.84
CA GLY A 143 -20.69 35.63 5.36
C GLY A 143 -21.11 36.37 6.64
N LEU A 144 -20.22 36.70 7.58
CA LEU A 144 -20.61 37.38 8.83
C LEU A 144 -19.38 37.85 9.60
N HIS A 145 -19.47 38.98 10.30
CA HIS A 145 -18.47 39.51 11.23
C HIS A 145 -18.11 38.50 12.35
N VAL A 146 -17.22 37.55 12.09
CA VAL A 146 -16.53 36.78 13.13
C VAL A 146 -15.26 37.53 13.49
N TRP A 147 -15.45 38.53 14.35
CA TRP A 147 -14.43 39.40 14.92
C TRP A 147 -13.57 38.62 15.92
N LEU A 148 -12.80 37.58 15.50
CA LEU A 148 -11.61 37.08 16.25
C LEU A 148 -10.83 35.89 15.64
N ALA A 149 -10.94 35.54 14.35
CA ALA A 149 -10.29 34.32 13.84
C ALA A 149 -9.18 34.61 12.82
N TRP A 150 -7.97 34.80 13.35
CA TRP A 150 -6.67 34.72 12.68
C TRP A 150 -6.27 35.89 11.75
N THR A 151 -5.26 36.63 12.19
CA THR A 151 -4.48 37.59 11.41
C THR A 151 -3.98 36.96 10.11
N ASP A 152 -4.30 37.57 8.97
CA ASP A 152 -4.05 37.15 7.58
C ASP A 152 -4.70 35.82 7.16
N THR A 153 -5.98 35.89 6.77
CA THR A 153 -6.76 34.80 6.14
C THR A 153 -6.05 34.13 4.95
N VAL A 154 -5.26 34.90 4.20
CA VAL A 154 -4.46 34.40 3.07
C VAL A 154 -3.29 33.52 3.53
N SER A 155 -2.67 33.87 4.66
CA SER A 155 -1.54 33.11 5.23
C SER A 155 -2.00 31.78 5.84
N SER A 156 -3.12 31.80 6.56
CA SER A 156 -3.70 30.59 7.17
C SER A 156 -4.24 29.60 6.13
N GLN A 157 -4.93 30.08 5.08
CA GLN A 157 -5.41 29.23 3.98
C GLN A 157 -4.24 28.51 3.28
N ARG A 158 -3.14 29.23 3.01
CA ARG A 158 -1.96 28.67 2.37
C ARG A 158 -1.34 27.55 3.20
N ILE A 159 -1.17 27.75 4.50
CA ILE A 159 -0.62 26.74 5.41
C ILE A 159 -1.50 25.48 5.41
N ILE A 160 -2.82 25.65 5.51
CA ILE A 160 -3.77 24.52 5.52
C ILE A 160 -3.72 23.74 4.20
N VAL A 161 -3.66 24.43 3.05
CA VAL A 161 -3.52 23.77 1.74
C VAL A 161 -2.25 22.93 1.68
N PHE A 162 -1.09 23.49 2.03
CA PHE A 162 0.15 22.74 1.93
C PHE A 162 0.21 21.56 2.91
N ILE A 163 -0.26 21.74 4.15
CA ILE A 163 -0.38 20.62 5.10
C ILE A 163 -1.28 19.53 4.52
N GLY A 164 -2.45 19.90 3.99
CA GLY A 164 -3.38 18.96 3.34
C GLY A 164 -2.76 18.24 2.15
N LEU A 165 -2.11 18.98 1.24
CA LEU A 165 -1.43 18.44 0.07
C LEU A 165 -0.33 17.44 0.46
N TYR A 166 0.54 17.78 1.42
CA TYR A 166 1.61 16.88 1.83
C TYR A 166 1.08 15.67 2.60
N MET A 167 -0.01 15.80 3.37
CA MET A 167 -0.71 14.64 3.95
C MET A 167 -1.29 13.73 2.87
N VAL A 168 -1.91 14.29 1.82
CA VAL A 168 -2.40 13.50 0.67
C VAL A 168 -1.23 12.79 -0.04
N ALA A 169 -0.12 13.49 -0.29
CA ALA A 169 1.07 12.93 -0.95
C ALA A 169 1.63 11.72 -0.17
N VAL A 170 1.81 11.90 1.14
CA VAL A 170 2.31 10.83 2.02
C VAL A 170 1.29 9.71 2.15
N GLY A 171 0.02 10.04 2.38
CA GLY A 171 -1.07 9.07 2.53
C GLY A 171 -1.23 8.18 1.31
N TYR A 172 -1.49 8.76 0.13
CA TYR A 172 -1.66 7.99 -1.10
C TYR A 172 -0.36 7.28 -1.52
N GLY A 173 0.78 7.99 -1.46
CA GLY A 173 2.07 7.44 -1.90
C GLY A 173 2.51 6.24 -1.08
N ALA A 174 2.42 6.30 0.25
CA ALA A 174 2.80 5.18 1.12
C ALA A 174 1.77 4.03 1.11
N HIS A 175 0.49 4.34 0.90
CA HIS A 175 -0.58 3.34 0.76
C HIS A 175 -0.42 2.49 -0.51
N ASN A 176 -0.11 3.10 -1.66
CA ASN A 176 -0.18 2.48 -2.98
C ASN A 176 0.63 1.16 -3.15
N PRO A 177 1.91 1.06 -2.73
CA PRO A 177 2.64 -0.20 -2.81
C PRO A 177 2.07 -1.27 -1.86
N CYS A 178 1.60 -0.86 -0.68
CA CYS A 178 1.06 -1.75 0.34
C CYS A 178 -0.25 -2.39 -0.11
N ILE A 179 -1.20 -1.61 -0.63
CA ILE A 179 -2.49 -2.14 -1.11
C ILE A 179 -2.32 -3.05 -2.32
N THR A 180 -1.38 -2.73 -3.21
CA THR A 180 -1.14 -3.50 -4.43
C THR A 180 -0.53 -4.86 -4.09
N SER A 181 0.48 -4.88 -3.22
CA SER A 181 1.09 -6.13 -2.76
C SER A 181 0.12 -6.94 -1.90
N PHE A 182 -0.65 -6.30 -1.02
CA PHE A 182 -1.68 -6.97 -0.22
C PHE A 182 -2.78 -7.62 -1.07
N GLY A 183 -3.23 -6.98 -2.14
CA GLY A 183 -4.19 -7.56 -3.09
C GLY A 183 -3.63 -8.77 -3.82
N ALA A 184 -2.34 -8.74 -4.17
CA ALA A 184 -1.66 -9.88 -4.77
C ALA A 184 -1.49 -11.05 -3.79
N ASP A 185 -1.29 -10.76 -2.50
CA ASP A 185 -1.18 -11.77 -1.42
C ASP A 185 -2.50 -12.51 -1.14
N GLN A 186 -3.61 -12.11 -1.76
CA GLN A 186 -4.90 -12.82 -1.63
C GLN A 186 -4.95 -14.12 -2.44
N PHE A 187 -3.93 -14.38 -3.27
CA PHE A 187 -3.80 -15.59 -4.08
C PHE A 187 -2.61 -16.41 -3.59
N ASP A 188 -2.86 -17.68 -3.27
CA ASP A 188 -1.85 -18.66 -2.89
C ASP A 188 -0.96 -18.95 -4.11
N HIS A 189 0.35 -18.85 -3.92
CA HIS A 189 1.33 -19.07 -4.98
C HIS A 189 1.71 -20.54 -5.14
N THR A 190 1.36 -21.39 -4.17
CA THR A 190 1.56 -22.85 -4.23
C THR A 190 0.50 -23.54 -5.08
N ASP A 191 -0.62 -22.86 -5.34
CA ASP A 191 -1.72 -23.31 -6.17
C ASP A 191 -1.61 -22.72 -7.58
N GLU A 192 -1.56 -23.58 -8.59
CA GLU A 192 -1.40 -23.18 -9.99
C GLU A 192 -2.61 -22.39 -10.51
N GLU A 193 -3.83 -22.69 -10.05
CA GLU A 193 -5.02 -21.96 -10.44
C GLU A 193 -5.04 -20.55 -9.85
N GLU A 194 -4.73 -20.42 -8.55
CA GLU A 194 -4.70 -19.11 -7.89
C GLU A 194 -3.56 -18.24 -8.45
N ARG A 195 -2.42 -18.84 -8.82
CA ARG A 195 -1.33 -18.15 -9.51
C ARG A 195 -1.75 -17.57 -10.87
N ASN A 196 -2.54 -18.31 -11.66
CA ASN A 196 -3.08 -17.78 -12.92
C ASN A 196 -4.08 -16.64 -12.68
N ARG A 197 -4.94 -16.76 -11.67
CA ARG A 197 -5.88 -15.69 -11.27
C ARG A 197 -5.16 -14.42 -10.79
N ARG A 198 -4.02 -14.56 -10.11
CA ARG A 198 -3.16 -13.43 -9.71
C ARG A 198 -2.65 -12.62 -10.91
N SER A 199 -2.35 -13.26 -12.04
CA SER A 199 -1.99 -12.54 -13.27
C SER A 199 -3.14 -11.67 -13.77
N SER A 200 -4.36 -12.22 -13.79
CA SER A 200 -5.58 -11.50 -14.13
C SER A 200 -5.89 -10.33 -13.18
N PHE A 201 -5.53 -10.43 -11.90
CA PHE A 201 -5.63 -9.32 -10.96
C PHE A 201 -4.81 -8.10 -11.41
N PHE A 202 -3.57 -8.29 -11.86
CA PHE A 202 -2.75 -7.18 -12.35
C PHE A 202 -3.35 -6.56 -13.61
N ASN A 203 -3.90 -7.36 -14.52
CA ASN A 203 -4.62 -6.86 -15.70
C ASN A 203 -5.83 -5.99 -15.30
N TRP A 204 -6.65 -6.47 -14.37
CA TRP A 204 -7.80 -5.70 -13.85
C TRP A 204 -7.37 -4.43 -13.14
N ARG A 205 -6.30 -4.47 -12.34
CA ARG A 205 -5.75 -3.29 -11.67
C ARG A 205 -5.31 -2.23 -12.70
N TYR A 206 -4.64 -2.64 -13.78
CA TYR A 206 -4.26 -1.72 -14.87
C TYR A 206 -5.47 -1.10 -15.55
N PHE A 207 -6.52 -1.87 -15.82
CA PHE A 207 -7.77 -1.35 -16.37
C PHE A 207 -8.42 -0.33 -15.42
N ILE A 208 -8.53 -0.67 -14.14
CA ILE A 208 -9.10 0.19 -13.09
C ILE A 208 -8.32 1.49 -12.93
N LEU A 209 -6.99 1.45 -12.98
CA LEU A 209 -6.12 2.63 -12.96
C LEU A 209 -6.51 3.59 -14.10
N ASN A 210 -6.62 3.08 -15.33
CA ASN A 210 -6.97 3.92 -16.47
C ASN A 210 -8.41 4.46 -16.37
N ALA A 211 -9.37 3.62 -15.98
CA ALA A 211 -10.76 4.05 -15.79
C ALA A 211 -10.90 5.15 -14.73
N ALA A 212 -10.26 4.99 -13.57
CA ALA A 212 -10.23 6.01 -12.52
C ALA A 212 -9.58 7.31 -12.99
N SER A 213 -8.48 7.24 -13.75
CA SER A 213 -7.86 8.43 -14.35
C SER A 213 -8.84 9.15 -15.29
N LEU A 214 -9.52 8.43 -16.18
CA LEU A 214 -10.48 9.01 -17.12
C LEU A 214 -11.64 9.70 -16.37
N ILE A 215 -12.27 9.01 -15.43
CA ILE A 215 -13.38 9.56 -14.61
C ILE A 215 -12.92 10.81 -13.85
N SER A 216 -11.77 10.71 -13.20
CA SER A 216 -11.17 11.79 -12.44
C SER A 216 -10.91 13.03 -13.30
N GLY A 217 -10.27 12.87 -14.47
CA GLY A 217 -9.90 13.97 -15.36
C GLY A 217 -11.05 14.58 -16.16
N THR A 218 -12.22 13.93 -16.19
CA THR A 218 -13.40 14.41 -16.89
C THR A 218 -14.44 14.90 -15.89
N ILE A 219 -15.08 13.98 -15.17
CA ILE A 219 -16.21 14.27 -14.28
C ILE A 219 -15.77 15.11 -13.09
N ILE A 220 -14.74 14.70 -12.35
CA ILE A 220 -14.37 15.38 -11.09
C ILE A 220 -13.72 16.74 -11.38
N VAL A 221 -12.81 16.80 -12.36
CA VAL A 221 -12.23 18.07 -12.81
C VAL A 221 -13.30 19.03 -13.30
N TRP A 222 -14.30 18.54 -14.05
CA TRP A 222 -15.43 19.37 -14.48
C TRP A 222 -16.20 19.95 -13.28
N VAL A 223 -16.50 19.14 -12.26
CA VAL A 223 -17.15 19.63 -11.02
C VAL A 223 -16.28 20.67 -10.31
N GLN A 224 -14.97 20.44 -10.21
CA GLN A 224 -14.04 21.38 -9.57
C GLN A 224 -14.03 22.75 -10.27
N ASP A 225 -14.04 22.77 -11.60
CA ASP A 225 -13.98 24.02 -12.37
C ASP A 225 -15.34 24.74 -12.50
N HIS A 226 -16.47 24.03 -12.47
CA HIS A 226 -17.80 24.62 -12.67
C HIS A 226 -18.57 24.85 -11.37
N GLU A 227 -18.63 23.84 -10.49
CA GLU A 227 -19.36 23.91 -9.21
C GLU A 227 -18.45 24.38 -8.07
N GLY A 228 -17.13 24.27 -8.25
CA GLY A 228 -16.12 24.79 -7.35
C GLY A 228 -15.35 23.70 -6.59
N TRP A 229 -14.22 24.13 -6.04
CA TRP A 229 -13.25 23.26 -5.37
C TRP A 229 -13.79 22.52 -4.15
N LEU A 230 -14.70 23.16 -3.40
CA LEU A 230 -15.31 22.55 -2.22
C LEU A 230 -16.07 21.27 -2.58
N TRP A 231 -16.92 21.31 -3.61
CA TRP A 231 -17.67 20.14 -4.07
C TRP A 231 -16.75 19.07 -4.66
N GLY A 232 -15.79 19.48 -5.49
CA GLY A 232 -14.81 18.56 -6.08
C GLY A 232 -14.00 17.80 -5.04
N PHE A 233 -13.46 18.49 -4.02
CA PHE A 233 -12.72 17.84 -2.93
C PHE A 233 -13.63 17.00 -2.03
N THR A 234 -14.87 17.42 -1.79
CA THR A 234 -15.82 16.66 -0.98
C THR A 234 -16.19 15.33 -1.66
N ILE A 235 -16.46 15.34 -2.96
CA ILE A 235 -16.74 14.12 -3.72
C ILE A 235 -15.52 13.20 -3.69
N ALA A 236 -14.32 13.73 -3.96
CA ALA A 236 -13.10 12.95 -3.90
C ALA A 236 -12.87 12.34 -2.49
N ALA A 237 -13.10 13.10 -1.43
CA ALA A 237 -12.97 12.62 -0.05
C ALA A 237 -13.96 11.50 0.27
N LEU A 238 -15.20 11.61 -0.21
CA LEU A 238 -16.23 10.58 -0.06
C LEU A 238 -15.80 9.27 -0.72
N PHE A 239 -15.22 9.32 -1.93
CA PHE A 239 -14.68 8.14 -2.57
C PHE A 239 -13.59 7.49 -1.71
N VAL A 240 -12.62 8.25 -1.20
CA VAL A 240 -11.56 7.69 -0.33
C VAL A 240 -12.16 7.06 0.93
N ALA A 241 -13.16 7.71 1.56
CA ALA A 241 -13.84 7.18 2.74
C ALA A 241 -14.58 5.87 2.44
N VAL A 242 -15.27 5.78 1.30
CA VAL A 242 -15.93 4.54 0.83
C VAL A 242 -14.90 3.46 0.53
N GLY A 243 -13.79 3.80 -0.12
CA GLY A 243 -12.67 2.88 -0.37
C GLY A 243 -12.07 2.33 0.93
N ALA A 244 -11.79 3.19 1.89
CA ALA A 244 -11.29 2.78 3.21
C ALA A 244 -12.33 1.93 3.97
N GLY A 245 -13.60 2.30 3.93
CA GLY A 245 -14.69 1.55 4.55
C GLY A 245 -14.87 0.15 3.96
N THR A 246 -14.87 0.03 2.63
CA THR A 246 -14.93 -1.28 1.94
C THR A 246 -13.70 -2.14 2.25
N PHE A 247 -12.52 -1.53 2.33
CA PHE A 247 -11.31 -2.23 2.74
C PHE A 247 -11.44 -2.77 4.18
N LEU A 248 -11.90 -1.93 5.12
CA LEU A 248 -12.14 -2.33 6.52
C LEU A 248 -13.22 -3.41 6.66
N LEU A 249 -14.30 -3.35 5.90
CA LEU A 249 -15.36 -4.38 5.94
C LEU A 249 -14.87 -5.74 5.43
N GLY A 250 -13.85 -5.76 4.57
CA GLY A 250 -13.23 -6.97 4.04
C GLY A 250 -12.31 -7.73 5.02
N SER A 251 -12.07 -7.19 6.21
CA SER A 251 -11.04 -7.67 7.14
C SER A 251 -11.11 -9.15 7.51
N THR A 252 -12.33 -9.71 7.58
CA THR A 252 -12.54 -11.13 7.90
C THR A 252 -12.31 -12.06 6.71
N VAL A 253 -12.28 -11.52 5.49
CA VAL A 253 -12.12 -12.28 4.24
C VAL A 253 -10.65 -12.28 3.78
N TYR A 254 -9.83 -11.35 4.27
CA TYR A 254 -8.44 -11.24 3.81
C TYR A 254 -7.52 -12.33 4.34
N ARG A 255 -6.51 -12.65 3.52
CA ARG A 255 -5.31 -13.41 3.90
C ARG A 255 -4.20 -12.42 4.26
N PHE A 256 -3.51 -12.69 5.36
CA PHE A 256 -2.48 -11.83 5.91
C PHE A 256 -1.13 -12.55 5.84
N GLN A 257 -0.17 -11.92 5.17
CA GLN A 257 1.22 -12.37 5.16
C GLN A 257 1.97 -11.79 6.36
N LYS A 258 2.80 -12.62 7.00
CA LYS A 258 3.64 -12.18 8.12
C LYS A 258 4.74 -11.24 7.58
N PRO A 259 5.10 -10.16 8.30
CA PRO A 259 6.20 -9.28 7.88
C PRO A 259 7.52 -10.07 7.80
N GLY A 260 8.17 -10.06 6.63
CA GLY A 260 9.43 -10.77 6.37
C GLY A 260 10.69 -9.90 6.48
N GLY A 261 10.56 -8.70 7.08
CA GLY A 261 11.63 -7.72 7.23
C GLY A 261 11.93 -6.91 5.96
N SER A 262 12.24 -5.62 6.12
CA SER A 262 12.44 -4.73 4.97
C SER A 262 13.69 -5.06 4.15
N PRO A 263 13.58 -5.20 2.82
CA PRO A 263 14.73 -5.27 1.92
C PRO A 263 15.64 -4.03 1.99
N ILE A 264 15.08 -2.85 2.27
CA ILE A 264 15.85 -1.60 2.38
C ILE A 264 16.82 -1.68 3.56
N ALA A 265 16.36 -2.17 4.71
CA ALA A 265 17.22 -2.38 5.88
C ALA A 265 18.40 -3.30 5.54
N ARG A 266 18.15 -4.36 4.76
CA ARG A 266 19.19 -5.30 4.31
C ARG A 266 20.20 -4.64 3.38
N VAL A 267 19.75 -3.86 2.40
CA VAL A 267 20.65 -3.09 1.52
C VAL A 267 21.52 -2.13 2.35
N CYS A 268 20.93 -1.43 3.31
CA CYS A 268 21.69 -0.55 4.22
C CYS A 268 22.71 -1.34 5.05
N GLN A 269 22.35 -2.51 5.58
CA GLN A 269 23.28 -3.38 6.32
C GLN A 269 24.47 -3.80 5.45
N VAL A 270 24.23 -4.19 4.20
CA VAL A 270 25.30 -4.56 3.27
C VAL A 270 26.21 -3.37 2.96
N ILE A 271 25.66 -2.18 2.69
CA ILE A 271 26.45 -0.96 2.45
C ILE A 271 27.31 -0.62 3.67
N VAL A 272 26.74 -0.67 4.88
CA VAL A 272 27.45 -0.39 6.12
C VAL A 272 28.53 -1.45 6.37
N ALA A 273 28.22 -2.73 6.18
CA ALA A 273 29.18 -3.82 6.34
C ALA A 273 30.33 -3.73 5.33
N ALA A 274 30.03 -3.45 4.06
CA ALA A 274 31.03 -3.24 3.02
C ALA A 274 31.94 -2.04 3.33
N SER A 275 31.36 -0.92 3.76
CA SER A 275 32.12 0.29 4.13
C SER A 275 33.04 0.03 5.33
N ARG A 276 32.57 -0.71 6.34
CA ARG A 276 33.36 -1.07 7.53
C ARG A 276 34.46 -2.08 7.24
N ASN A 277 34.24 -2.97 6.27
CA ASN A 277 35.18 -4.03 5.90
C ASN A 277 36.05 -3.68 4.68
N PHE A 278 35.97 -2.44 4.17
CA PHE A 278 36.65 -2.02 2.94
C PHE A 278 38.18 -2.18 3.01
N ASN A 279 38.75 -2.12 4.22
CA ASN A 279 40.20 -2.18 4.44
C ASN A 279 40.67 -3.53 5.01
N LYS A 280 39.85 -4.58 4.90
CA LYS A 280 40.22 -5.95 5.33
C LYS A 280 40.78 -6.74 4.16
N ASP A 281 41.83 -7.51 4.42
CA ASP A 281 42.40 -8.42 3.43
C ASP A 281 41.39 -9.49 3.05
N LEU A 282 41.29 -9.80 1.75
CA LEU A 282 40.38 -10.81 1.25
C LEU A 282 40.87 -12.21 1.66
N PRO A 283 39.97 -13.10 2.12
CA PRO A 283 40.34 -14.49 2.36
C PRO A 283 40.79 -15.15 1.06
N CYS A 284 41.81 -16.02 1.12
CA CYS A 284 42.35 -16.72 -0.05
C CYS A 284 41.34 -17.71 -0.68
N ASP A 285 40.31 -18.11 0.08
CA ASP A 285 39.24 -18.98 -0.37
C ASP A 285 37.95 -18.18 -0.62
N TYR A 286 37.60 -18.01 -1.89
CA TYR A 286 36.42 -17.26 -2.33
C TYR A 286 35.10 -17.91 -1.92
N SER A 287 35.09 -19.21 -1.55
CA SER A 287 33.89 -19.92 -1.13
C SER A 287 33.31 -19.40 0.19
N LEU A 288 34.12 -18.71 1.01
CA LEU A 288 33.74 -18.09 2.28
C LEU A 288 32.97 -16.77 2.13
N LEU A 289 32.91 -16.17 0.94
CA LEU A 289 32.15 -14.93 0.68
C LEU A 289 30.66 -15.18 0.38
N TYR A 290 30.26 -16.42 0.13
CA TYR A 290 28.89 -16.77 -0.24
C TYR A 290 28.03 -17.13 0.98
N GLU A 291 26.70 -17.01 0.84
CA GLU A 291 25.75 -17.48 1.84
C GLU A 291 25.92 -18.98 2.11
N LEU A 292 26.33 -19.33 3.34
CA LEU A 292 26.45 -20.71 3.79
C LEU A 292 25.15 -21.51 3.53
N PRO A 293 25.24 -22.74 3.01
CA PRO A 293 24.08 -23.63 2.90
C PRO A 293 23.60 -24.01 4.32
N GLY A 294 22.39 -23.59 4.70
CA GLY A 294 21.77 -23.98 5.98
C GLY A 294 20.63 -23.07 6.44
N GLN A 295 19.83 -23.55 7.41
CA GLN A 295 18.71 -22.82 8.03
C GLN A 295 19.15 -21.53 8.77
N GLY A 296 20.41 -21.44 9.21
CA GLY A 296 20.95 -20.22 9.85
C GLY A 296 21.17 -19.05 8.88
N SER A 297 21.14 -19.30 7.56
CA SER A 297 21.22 -18.30 6.49
C SER A 297 19.87 -17.97 5.88
N SER A 298 18.81 -18.72 6.18
CA SER A 298 17.48 -18.44 5.65
C SER A 298 16.88 -17.25 6.38
N ILE A 299 16.60 -16.19 5.63
CA ILE A 299 15.90 -15.01 6.13
C ILE A 299 14.50 -15.44 6.56
N GLU A 300 14.15 -15.20 7.81
CA GLU A 300 12.84 -15.56 8.36
C GLU A 300 11.73 -14.83 7.55
N GLY A 301 10.87 -15.61 6.89
CA GLY A 301 9.83 -15.08 6.00
C GLY A 301 10.25 -14.77 4.56
N SER A 302 11.49 -15.08 4.15
CA SER A 302 11.94 -14.91 2.75
C SER A 302 12.56 -16.20 2.22
N ARG A 303 12.08 -16.64 1.05
CA ARG A 303 12.58 -17.87 0.40
C ARG A 303 13.98 -17.64 -0.17
N LYS A 304 14.87 -18.62 -0.01
CA LYS A 304 16.20 -18.62 -0.66
C LYS A 304 16.01 -18.73 -2.17
N LEU A 305 16.62 -17.80 -2.93
CA LEU A 305 16.63 -17.90 -4.39
C LEU A 305 17.45 -19.13 -4.78
N ALA A 306 16.90 -19.97 -5.66
CA ALA A 306 17.63 -21.12 -6.17
C ALA A 306 18.83 -20.63 -6.98
N HIS A 307 19.99 -21.26 -6.76
CA HIS A 307 21.18 -20.98 -7.56
C HIS A 307 20.88 -21.28 -9.04
N THR A 308 21.10 -20.30 -9.91
CA THR A 308 20.89 -20.48 -11.35
C THR A 308 22.20 -21.01 -11.94
N ASN A 309 22.22 -22.29 -12.30
CA ASN A 309 23.40 -22.96 -12.88
C ASN A 309 23.58 -22.68 -14.39
N GLY A 310 23.03 -21.58 -14.91
CA GLY A 310 22.82 -21.37 -16.35
C GLY A 310 23.57 -20.19 -16.97
N LEU A 311 24.59 -19.68 -16.30
CA LEU A 311 25.46 -18.60 -16.80
C LEU A 311 26.93 -19.05 -16.74
N GLU A 312 27.21 -20.18 -17.39
CA GLU A 312 28.56 -20.53 -17.87
C GLU A 312 28.68 -20.16 -19.35
#